data_AF-A0A920TYC1-F1
#
_entry.id   AF-A0A920TYC1-F1
#
_cell.length_a   1.000
_cell.length_b   1.000
_cell.length_c   1.000
_cell.angle_alpha   90.00
_cell.angle_beta   90.00
_cell.angle_gamma   90.00
#
_symmetry.space_group_name_H-M   'P 1'
#
loop_
_entity.id
_entity.type
_entity.pdbx_description
1 polymer ?
#
loop_
_entity_poly.entity_id
_entity_poly.type
_entity_poly.pdbx_seq_one_letter_code
_entity_poly.pdbx_strand_id
1 'polypeptide(L)'
;MLNVSEVSRDKVEDLRTVFKINDEIESKIIGFDKKNRTLKLSIKAKEEKEEREAIESYKAEEKESISKTSLGDLLKSKFTRSK
;
A
#
# COMPACT_ATOMS: atom_id res chain seq x y z
N MET A 1 11.75 8.97 16.35
CA MET A 1 10.78 8.82 17.44
C MET A 1 9.50 8.25 16.86
N LEU A 2 9.16 7.05 17.30
CA LEU A 2 7.91 6.36 16.98
C LEU A 2 6.93 6.65 18.13
N ASN A 3 5.75 7.16 17.81
CA ASN A 3 4.73 7.48 18.81
C ASN A 3 3.70 6.35 18.90
N VAL A 4 3.07 6.16 20.05
CA VAL A 4 2.09 5.07 20.27
C VAL A 4 0.95 5.12 19.25
N SER A 5 0.49 6.34 18.92
CA SER A 5 -0.57 6.58 17.91
C SER A 5 -0.15 6.33 16.45
N GLU A 6 1.11 5.98 16.22
CA GLU A 6 1.70 5.72 14.90
C GLU A 6 1.97 4.23 14.67
N VAL A 7 1.63 3.38 15.64
CA VAL A 7 1.94 1.95 15.67
C VAL A 7 0.91 1.12 14.93
N SER A 8 -0.37 1.41 15.13
CA SER A 8 -1.43 0.64 14.52
C SER A 8 -2.69 1.49 14.35
N ARG A 9 -3.60 1.00 13.51
CA ARG A 9 -4.90 1.64 13.23
C ARG A 9 -5.86 1.50 14.41
N ASP A 10 -5.68 0.45 15.19
CA ASP A 10 -6.38 0.20 16.46
C ASP A 10 -5.61 0.83 17.64
N LYS A 11 -6.33 1.20 18.69
CA LYS A 11 -5.79 2.03 19.77
C LYS A 11 -4.85 1.21 20.64
N VAL A 12 -3.56 1.29 20.37
CA VAL A 12 -2.53 0.64 21.20
C VAL A 12 -2.33 1.49 22.46
N GLU A 13 -2.61 0.95 23.65
CA GLU A 13 -2.36 1.67 24.91
C GLU A 13 -0.88 1.63 25.32
N ASP A 14 -0.17 0.54 25.01
CA ASP A 14 1.24 0.41 25.37
C ASP A 14 2.06 -0.34 24.31
N LEU A 15 3.15 0.30 23.87
CA LEU A 15 4.11 -0.19 22.89
C LEU A 15 4.86 -1.46 23.34
N ARG A 16 5.10 -1.62 24.65
CA ARG A 16 5.89 -2.72 25.21
C ARG A 16 5.13 -4.04 25.24
N THR A 17 3.80 -3.98 25.21
CA THR A 17 2.94 -5.16 25.08
C THR A 17 3.01 -5.78 23.68
N VAL A 18 3.31 -4.95 22.67
CA VAL A 18 3.31 -5.37 21.26
C VAL A 18 4.72 -5.62 20.75
N PHE A 19 5.70 -4.85 21.23
CA PHE A 19 7.10 -4.93 20.80
C PHE A 19 8.04 -5.14 21.97
N LYS A 20 9.02 -6.03 21.80
CA LYS A 20 10.09 -6.21 22.77
C LYS A 20 11.19 -5.17 22.60
N ILE A 21 11.94 -4.94 23.65
CA ILE A 21 13.10 -4.04 23.61
C ILE A 21 14.19 -4.75 22.79
N ASN A 22 14.71 -4.08 21.75
CA ASN A 22 15.59 -4.61 20.67
C ASN A 22 14.89 -5.33 19.51
N ASP A 23 13.57 -5.17 19.35
CA ASP A 23 12.92 -5.60 18.11
C ASP A 23 13.25 -4.66 16.94
N GLU A 24 13.58 -5.24 15.78
CA GLU A 24 13.79 -4.48 14.55
C GLU A 24 12.47 -4.30 13.83
N ILE A 25 11.93 -3.08 13.91
CA ILE A 25 10.65 -2.72 13.31
C ILE A 25 10.85 -1.86 12.07
N GLU A 26 10.29 -2.33 10.95
CA GLU A 26 10.18 -1.53 9.74
C GLU A 26 9.09 -0.48 9.88
N SER A 27 9.44 0.78 9.66
CA SER A 27 8.52 1.92 9.72
C SER A 27 8.82 2.93 8.63
N LYS A 28 7.81 3.72 8.26
CA LYS A 28 7.94 4.81 7.30
C LYS A 28 8.23 6.12 8.01
N ILE A 29 9.11 6.94 7.42
CA ILE A 29 9.38 8.30 7.89
C ILE A 29 8.21 9.19 7.48
N ILE A 30 7.53 9.78 8.47
CA ILE A 30 6.41 10.72 8.25
C ILE A 30 6.83 12.18 8.37
N GLY A 31 8.02 12.46 8.91
CA GLY A 31 8.51 13.82 9.02
C GLY A 31 9.88 13.92 9.64
N PHE A 32 10.55 15.03 9.39
CA PHE A 32 11.87 15.33 9.92
C PHE A 32 11.88 16.74 10.52
N ASP A 33 12.12 16.81 11.83
CA ASP A 33 12.30 18.07 12.52
C ASP A 33 13.79 18.46 12.46
N LYS A 34 14.12 19.41 11.59
CA LYS A 34 15.51 19.86 11.36
C LYS A 34 16.14 20.53 12.57
N LYS A 35 15.35 21.18 13.43
CA LYS A 35 15.85 21.90 14.62
C LYS A 35 16.31 20.92 15.70
N ASN A 36 15.50 19.91 15.98
CA ASN A 36 15.79 18.91 17.00
C ASN A 36 16.47 17.65 16.42
N ARG A 37 16.80 17.64 15.12
CA ARG A 37 17.30 16.46 14.37
C ARG A 37 16.49 15.19 14.64
N THR A 38 15.20 15.35 14.91
CA THR A 38 14.33 14.26 15.34
C THR A 38 13.51 13.78 14.15
N LEU A 39 13.61 12.48 13.86
CA LEU A 39 12.80 11.81 12.84
C LEU A 39 11.47 11.40 13.46
N LYS A 40 10.36 11.58 12.76
CA LYS A 40 9.06 11.00 13.12
C LYS A 40 8.83 9.76 12.28
N LEU A 41 8.54 8.65 12.94
CA LEU A 41 8.39 7.32 12.33
C LEU A 41 6.98 6.79 12.57
N SER A 42 6.48 5.99 11.62
CA SER A 42 5.12 5.47 11.61
C SER A 42 5.02 4.11 10.95
N ILE A 43 4.39 3.15 11.62
CA ILE A 43 4.13 1.80 11.10
C ILE A 43 2.82 1.81 10.30
N LYS A 44 1.77 2.47 10.79
CA LYS A 44 0.49 2.59 10.07
C LYS A 44 0.63 3.22 8.68
N ALA A 45 1.55 4.17 8.53
CA ALA A 45 1.77 4.85 7.25
C ALA A 45 2.52 3.97 6.25
N LYS A 46 3.21 2.91 6.71
CA LYS A 46 3.74 1.85 5.86
C LYS A 46 2.58 0.99 5.36
N GLU A 47 1.77 0.44 6.27
CA GLU A 47 0.61 -0.40 5.92
C GLU A 47 -0.37 0.30 4.96
N GLU A 48 -0.74 1.56 5.22
CA GLU A 48 -1.66 2.28 4.32
C GLU A 48 -1.07 2.49 2.92
N LYS A 49 0.24 2.73 2.83
CA LYS A 49 0.91 2.90 1.54
C LYS A 49 0.97 1.57 0.79
N GLU A 50 1.30 0.49 1.49
CA GLU A 50 1.39 -0.86 0.95
C GLU A 50 0.02 -1.35 0.47
N GLU A 51 -1.03 -1.09 1.25
CA GLU A 51 -2.42 -1.39 0.87
C GLU A 51 -2.87 -0.56 -0.33
N ARG A 52 -2.51 0.73 -0.39
CA ARG A 52 -2.83 1.58 -1.55
C ARG A 52 -2.10 1.15 -2.82
N GLU A 53 -0.83 0.76 -2.73
CA GLU A 53 -0.05 0.21 -3.86
C GLU A 53 -0.61 -1.15 -4.31
N ALA A 54 -1.02 -2.01 -3.39
CA ALA A 54 -1.65 -3.30 -3.71
C ALA A 54 -2.99 -3.13 -4.44
N ILE A 55 -3.82 -2.17 -4.01
CA ILE A 55 -5.09 -1.86 -4.69
C ILE A 55 -4.83 -1.27 -6.09
N GLU A 56 -3.81 -0.43 -6.24
CA GLU A 56 -3.49 0.20 -7.52
C GLU A 56 -2.94 -0.81 -8.54
N SER A 57 -2.08 -1.73 -8.11
CA SER A 57 -1.58 -2.84 -8.94
C SER A 57 -2.71 -3.81 -9.35
N TYR A 58 -3.58 -4.18 -8.41
CA TYR A 58 -4.74 -5.03 -8.74
C TYR A 58 -5.71 -4.36 -9.73
N LYS A 59 -5.97 -3.06 -9.59
CA LYS A 59 -6.77 -2.29 -10.57
C LYS A 59 -6.09 -2.17 -11.93
N ALA A 60 -4.76 -2.10 -11.97
CA ALA A 60 -4.02 -2.10 -13.23
C ALA A 60 -4.13 -3.46 -13.94
N GLU A 61 -4.03 -4.57 -13.19
CA GLU A 61 -4.24 -5.92 -13.71
C GLU A 61 -5.69 -6.17 -14.19
N GLU A 62 -6.70 -5.65 -13.48
CA GLU A 62 -8.10 -5.70 -13.94
C GLU A 62 -8.30 -4.91 -15.25
N LYS A 63 -7.68 -3.73 -15.39
CA LYS A 63 -7.76 -2.94 -16.63
C LYS A 63 -7.05 -3.62 -17.80
N GLU A 64 -5.92 -4.29 -17.56
CA GLU A 64 -5.23 -5.05 -18.61
C GLU A 64 -5.99 -6.31 -19.05
N SER A 65 -6.67 -6.99 -18.13
CA SER A 65 -7.45 -8.19 -18.43
C SER A 65 -8.76 -7.87 -19.16
N ILE A 66 -9.45 -6.77 -18.82
CA ILE A 66 -10.65 -6.32 -19.53
C ILE A 66 -10.32 -5.85 -20.97
N SER A 67 -9.13 -5.28 -21.19
CA SER A 67 -8.66 -4.83 -22.51
C SER A 67 -8.41 -6.00 -23.49
N LYS A 68 -8.02 -7.19 -23.00
CA LYS A 68 -7.66 -8.36 -23.85
C LYS A 68 -8.82 -9.28 -24.20
N THR A 69 -10.03 -9.07 -23.66
CA THR A 69 -11.22 -9.89 -23.99
C THR A 69 -12.45 -9.05 -24.32
N SER A 70 -12.26 -7.76 -24.62
CA SER A 70 -13.38 -6.89 -24.98
C SER A 70 -14.07 -7.41 -26.25
N LEU A 71 -15.40 -7.51 -26.17
CA LEU A 71 -16.34 -7.99 -27.18
C LEU A 71 -16.04 -7.48 -28.61
N GLY A 72 -15.37 -6.33 -28.73
CA GLY A 72 -14.88 -5.76 -29.99
C GLY A 72 -13.85 -6.62 -30.75
N ASP A 73 -12.94 -7.31 -30.07
CA ASP A 73 -11.95 -8.20 -30.71
C ASP A 73 -12.60 -9.46 -31.27
N LEU A 74 -13.58 -10.02 -30.55
CA LEU A 74 -14.37 -11.17 -31.02
C LEU A 74 -15.29 -10.80 -32.20
N LEU A 75 -15.91 -9.61 -32.17
CA LEU A 75 -16.72 -9.07 -33.27
C LEU A 75 -15.87 -8.81 -34.53
N LYS A 76 -14.69 -8.21 -34.36
CA LYS A 76 -13.76 -7.96 -35.48
C LYS A 76 -13.25 -9.26 -36.08
N SER A 77 -12.90 -10.25 -35.26
CA SER A 77 -12.48 -11.59 -35.71
C SER A 77 -13.57 -12.31 -36.52
N LYS A 78 -14.84 -12.20 -36.13
CA LYS A 78 -15.97 -12.77 -36.89
C LYS A 78 -16.20 -12.04 -38.21
N PHE A 79 -16.02 -10.72 -38.25
CA PHE A 79 -16.23 -9.92 -39.46
C PHE A 79 -15.09 -10.09 -40.48
N THR A 80 -13.85 -10.21 -40.03
CA THR A 80 -12.68 -10.43 -40.91
C THR A 80 -12.60 -11.86 -41.43
N ARG A 81 -13.16 -12.84 -40.72
CA ARG A 81 -13.17 -14.26 -41.13
C ARG A 81 -14.30 -14.61 -42.11
N SER A 82 -15.22 -13.69 -42.38
CA SER A 82 -16.37 -13.89 -43.28
C SER A 82 -16.19 -13.30 -44.68
N LYS A 83 -14.96 -13.07 -45.14
CA LYS A 83 -14.67 -12.65 -46.51
C LYS A 83 -13.58 -13.50 -47.14
#